data_AF-A0A7S2Z4D3-F1
#
_entry.id   AF-A0A7S2Z4D3-F1
#
_cell.length_a   1.000
_cell.length_b   1.000
_cell.length_c   1.000
_cell.angle_alpha   90.00
_cell.angle_beta   90.00
_cell.angle_gamma   90.00
#
_symmetry.space_group_name_H-M   'P 1'
#
loop_
_entity.id
_entity.type
_entity.pdbx_description
1 polymer ?
#
loop_
_entity_poly.entity_id
_entity_poly.type
_entity_poly.pdbx_seq_one_letter_code
_entity_poly.pdbx_strand_id
1 'polypeptide(L)'
;PVEKDPKRIYYLSDSLREILAADKDGDIRISSIGVKTFEKQTSSLVTTHYRITQEGLPALLPLMSKQIFRPTLDEFMQLLKERTLVINERPPGLKEEEPLANAEPPKIPGSYIQKPHMLERPGVRDEATLSDMRGVHMGCCIAMMRDEDAERLGFVFKGKPLALSCWRGKITVNLLTTKNETAQILEKFPQLETK
;
A
#
# COMPACT_ATOMS: atom_id res chain seq x y z
N PRO A 1 28.21 8.99 -11.93
CA PRO A 1 27.19 8.64 -12.96
C PRO A 1 25.83 8.39 -12.29
N VAL A 2 24.82 9.22 -12.56
CA VAL A 2 23.45 8.95 -12.08
C VAL A 2 22.95 7.72 -12.82
N GLU A 3 22.65 6.63 -12.11
CA GLU A 3 22.04 5.44 -12.68
C GLU A 3 20.74 5.87 -13.38
N LYS A 4 20.58 5.54 -14.67
CA LYS A 4 19.39 5.95 -15.45
C LYS A 4 18.08 5.41 -14.86
N ASP A 5 18.18 4.38 -14.03
CA ASP A 5 17.06 3.56 -13.55
C ASP A 5 17.30 3.07 -12.10
N PRO A 6 17.39 3.98 -11.11
CA PRO A 6 17.79 3.61 -9.77
C PRO A 6 16.86 2.58 -9.14
N LYS A 7 17.41 1.60 -8.43
CA LYS A 7 16.59 0.60 -7.73
C LYS A 7 15.71 1.22 -6.64
N ARG A 8 16.16 2.34 -6.04
CA ARG A 8 15.56 2.98 -4.87
C ARG A 8 15.74 4.49 -4.95
N ILE A 9 14.76 5.23 -4.43
CA ILE A 9 14.80 6.69 -4.33
C ILE A 9 14.68 7.05 -2.86
N TYR A 10 15.56 7.93 -2.39
CA TYR A 10 15.67 8.33 -0.99
C TYR A 10 15.27 9.80 -0.83
N TYR A 11 14.45 10.08 0.17
CA TYR A 11 14.19 11.44 0.63
C TYR A 11 15.34 11.89 1.53
N LEU A 12 15.92 13.04 1.20
CA LEU A 12 17.04 13.66 1.91
C LEU A 12 16.62 15.02 2.47
N SER A 13 17.26 15.43 3.57
CA SER A 13 17.25 16.85 3.95
C SER A 13 18.18 17.65 3.03
N ASP A 14 17.96 18.96 2.94
CA ASP A 14 18.77 19.84 2.11
C ASP A 14 20.25 19.81 2.51
N SER A 15 20.56 19.80 3.82
CA SER A 15 21.93 19.70 4.31
C SER A 15 22.64 18.40 3.89
N LEU A 16 21.94 17.26 3.90
CA LEU A 16 22.52 16.00 3.43
C LEU A 16 22.77 16.04 1.92
N ARG A 17 21.85 16.63 1.17
CA ARG A 17 22.01 16.81 -0.29
C ARG A 17 23.22 17.70 -0.60
N GLU A 18 23.44 18.77 0.16
CA GLU A 18 24.61 19.65 0.01
C GLU A 18 25.92 18.93 0.30
N ILE A 19 25.98 18.13 1.38
CA ILE A 19 27.15 17.30 1.71
C ILE A 19 27.46 16.32 0.58
N LEU A 20 26.44 15.62 0.07
CA LEU A 20 26.62 14.70 -1.06
C LEU A 20 27.07 15.39 -2.34
N ALA A 21 26.61 16.62 -2.59
CA ALA A 21 27.01 17.40 -3.75
C ALA A 21 28.46 17.92 -3.62
N ALA A 22 28.96 18.07 -2.41
CA ALA A 22 30.35 18.47 -2.13
C ALA A 22 31.34 17.30 -2.29
N ASP A 23 30.89 16.05 -2.16
CA ASP A 23 31.69 14.84 -2.37
C ASP A 23 31.92 14.55 -3.87
N LYS A 24 32.69 15.42 -4.52
CA LYS A 24 32.98 15.33 -5.96
C LYS A 24 33.87 14.14 -6.29
N ASP A 25 34.76 13.79 -5.37
CA ASP A 25 35.76 12.75 -5.55
C ASP A 25 35.24 11.37 -5.12
N GLY A 26 34.08 11.31 -4.46
CA GLY A 26 33.45 10.06 -4.03
C GLY A 26 34.15 9.42 -2.83
N ASP A 27 34.80 10.24 -2.00
CA ASP A 27 35.54 9.80 -0.82
C ASP A 27 34.58 9.41 0.32
N ILE A 28 33.33 9.89 0.28
CA ILE A 28 32.33 9.52 1.28
C ILE A 28 31.73 8.16 0.95
N ARG A 29 32.04 7.19 1.81
CA ARG A 29 31.40 5.87 1.76
C ARG A 29 30.02 5.90 2.42
N ILE A 30 28.98 5.84 1.59
CA ILE A 30 27.58 5.85 2.06
C ILE A 30 27.09 4.42 2.33
N SER A 31 26.84 4.08 3.59
CA SER A 31 26.19 2.81 3.97
C SER A 31 24.66 2.93 4.01
N SER A 32 24.14 4.06 4.47
CA SER A 32 22.73 4.44 4.46
C SER A 32 22.61 5.96 4.49
N ILE A 33 21.56 6.51 3.86
CA ILE A 33 21.31 7.95 3.87
C ILE A 33 19.82 8.27 3.70
N GLY A 34 19.34 9.25 4.46
CA GLY A 34 17.95 9.69 4.42
C GLY A 34 16.95 8.57 4.68
N VAL A 35 15.78 8.70 4.06
CA VAL A 35 14.67 7.73 4.18
C VAL A 35 14.41 7.13 2.80
N LYS A 36 14.45 5.79 2.67
CA LYS A 36 14.12 5.14 1.40
C LYS A 36 12.63 5.33 1.15
N THR A 37 12.26 6.14 0.17
CA THR A 37 10.85 6.53 -0.07
C THR A 37 10.20 5.68 -1.14
N PHE A 38 10.96 5.31 -2.16
CA PHE A 38 10.46 4.51 -3.27
C PHE A 38 11.40 3.34 -3.58
N GLU A 39 10.80 2.25 -4.04
CA GLU A 39 11.50 1.09 -4.57
C GLU A 39 10.97 0.75 -5.96
N LYS A 40 11.87 0.36 -6.88
CA LYS A 40 11.49 -0.03 -8.24
C LYS A 40 10.58 -1.25 -8.21
N GLN A 41 9.55 -1.23 -9.04
CA GLN A 41 8.60 -2.33 -9.21
C GLN A 41 8.64 -2.82 -10.68
N THR A 42 8.31 -4.09 -10.91
CA THR A 42 8.44 -4.74 -12.24
C THR A 42 7.13 -5.26 -12.84
N SER A 43 6.00 -5.00 -12.18
CA SER A 43 4.68 -5.36 -12.68
C SER A 43 4.37 -4.60 -13.97
N SER A 44 4.03 -5.36 -15.02
CA SER A 44 3.53 -4.85 -16.29
C SER A 44 2.07 -4.38 -16.23
N LEU A 45 1.37 -4.65 -15.12
CA LEU A 45 -0.04 -4.29 -14.93
C LEU A 45 -0.24 -2.81 -14.59
N VAL A 46 0.85 -2.08 -14.31
CA VAL A 46 0.79 -0.68 -13.90
C VAL A 46 1.82 0.14 -14.67
N THR A 47 1.52 1.41 -14.91
CA THR A 47 2.41 2.34 -15.63
C THR A 47 3.49 2.93 -14.72
N THR A 48 3.29 2.87 -13.40
CA THR A 48 4.18 3.50 -12.42
C THR A 48 5.40 2.61 -12.14
N HIS A 49 6.61 3.11 -12.37
CA HIS A 49 7.86 2.33 -12.25
C HIS A 49 8.31 2.07 -10.79
N TYR A 50 7.68 2.74 -9.83
CA TYR A 50 8.07 2.69 -8.42
C TYR A 50 6.85 2.49 -7.52
N ARG A 51 7.09 1.87 -6.36
CA ARG A 51 6.13 1.77 -5.26
C ARG A 51 6.64 2.50 -4.03
N ILE A 52 5.70 2.99 -3.22
CA ILE A 52 5.99 3.64 -1.93
C ILE A 52 6.40 2.56 -0.92
N THR A 53 7.40 2.88 -0.10
CA THR A 53 7.82 2.06 1.04
C THR A 53 7.07 2.48 2.31
N GLN A 54 6.94 1.57 3.29
CA GLN A 54 6.30 1.91 4.56
C GLN A 54 7.06 3.03 5.30
N GLU A 55 8.38 2.98 5.32
CA GLU A 55 9.22 4.00 5.97
C GLU A 55 9.15 5.38 5.30
N GLY A 56 8.91 5.43 3.99
CA GLY A 56 8.76 6.66 3.22
C GLY A 56 7.37 7.29 3.33
N LEU A 57 6.37 6.48 3.71
CA LEU A 57 4.97 6.89 3.72
C LEU A 57 4.72 8.14 4.59
N PRO A 58 5.26 8.28 5.82
CA PRO A 58 5.05 9.48 6.64
C PRO A 58 5.48 10.79 5.97
N ALA A 59 6.54 10.78 5.16
CA ALA A 59 6.99 11.95 4.41
C ALA A 59 6.06 12.29 3.24
N LEU A 60 5.42 11.28 2.64
CA LEU A 60 4.51 11.46 1.51
C LEU A 60 3.07 11.78 1.93
N LEU A 61 2.62 11.28 3.09
CA LEU A 61 1.23 11.39 3.54
C LEU A 61 0.61 12.81 3.45
N PRO A 62 1.32 13.90 3.78
CA PRO A 62 0.78 15.25 3.62
C PRO A 62 0.41 15.62 2.18
N LEU A 63 1.06 14.99 1.19
CA LEU A 63 0.87 15.22 -0.24
C LEU A 63 -0.09 14.21 -0.88
N MET A 64 -0.40 13.12 -0.19
CA MET A 64 -1.25 12.04 -0.69
C MET A 64 -2.72 12.40 -0.55
N SER A 65 -3.37 12.69 -1.67
CA SER A 65 -4.81 12.98 -1.78
C SER A 65 -5.59 11.93 -2.59
N LYS A 66 -4.88 10.97 -3.20
CA LYS A 66 -5.44 9.94 -4.09
C LYS A 66 -4.86 8.57 -3.70
N GLN A 67 -5.43 7.50 -4.26
CA GLN A 67 -5.00 6.11 -4.01
C GLN A 67 -5.07 5.75 -2.51
N ILE A 68 -6.05 6.31 -1.80
CA ILE A 68 -6.31 6.03 -0.39
C ILE A 68 -7.66 5.33 -0.32
N PHE A 69 -7.74 4.29 0.52
CA PHE A 69 -9.01 3.70 0.95
C PHE A 69 -9.03 3.61 2.47
N ARG A 70 -10.24 3.76 3.04
CA ARG A 70 -10.46 3.77 4.49
C ARG A 70 -11.21 2.53 4.96
N PRO A 71 -10.49 1.40 5.19
CA PRO A 71 -11.11 0.18 5.69
C PRO A 71 -11.72 0.40 7.08
N THR A 72 -12.70 -0.43 7.44
CA THR A 72 -13.13 -0.55 8.84
C THR A 72 -11.96 -1.01 9.71
N LEU A 73 -12.05 -0.85 11.04
CA LEU A 73 -11.06 -1.41 11.94
C LEU A 73 -10.87 -2.92 11.73
N ASP A 74 -11.96 -3.68 11.55
CA ASP A 74 -11.88 -5.13 11.33
C ASP A 74 -11.15 -5.48 10.04
N GLU A 75 -11.46 -4.79 8.94
CA GLU A 75 -10.77 -4.96 7.66
C GLU A 75 -9.29 -4.56 7.77
N PHE A 76 -8.97 -3.46 8.47
CA PHE A 76 -7.61 -3.02 8.71
C PHE A 76 -6.81 -4.05 9.51
N MET A 77 -7.42 -4.63 10.55
CA MET A 77 -6.82 -5.68 11.36
C MET A 77 -6.66 -6.99 10.59
N GLN A 78 -7.63 -7.37 9.75
CA GLN A 78 -7.49 -8.51 8.85
C GLN A 78 -6.37 -8.29 7.83
N LEU A 79 -6.24 -7.09 7.26
CA LEU A 79 -5.14 -6.74 6.37
C LEU A 79 -3.78 -6.86 7.06
N LEU A 80 -3.66 -6.46 8.32
CA LEU A 80 -2.42 -6.64 9.09
C LEU A 80 -2.13 -8.14 9.36
N LYS A 81 -3.13 -8.92 9.76
CA LYS A 81 -2.98 -10.34 10.09
C LYS A 81 -2.68 -11.21 8.85
N GLU A 82 -3.49 -11.08 7.82
CA GLU A 82 -3.43 -11.91 6.60
C GLU A 82 -2.51 -11.34 5.52
N ARG A 83 -2.15 -10.05 5.64
CA ARG A 83 -1.33 -9.30 4.67
C ARG A 83 -1.94 -9.18 3.29
N THR A 84 -3.18 -9.64 3.12
CA THR A 84 -3.92 -9.60 1.86
C THR A 84 -5.41 -9.54 2.17
N LEU A 85 -6.14 -8.72 1.43
CA LEU A 85 -7.60 -8.76 1.38
C LEU A 85 -8.05 -8.97 -0.05
N VAL A 86 -9.11 -9.74 -0.21
CA VAL A 86 -9.80 -9.91 -1.49
C VAL A 86 -10.73 -8.73 -1.74
N ILE A 87 -10.80 -8.30 -2.99
CA ILE A 87 -11.61 -7.17 -3.44
C ILE A 87 -12.48 -7.64 -4.59
N ASN A 88 -13.78 -7.51 -4.40
CA ASN A 88 -14.78 -7.89 -5.40
C ASN A 88 -15.10 -6.78 -6.41
N GLU A 89 -14.44 -5.62 -6.28
CA GLU A 89 -14.60 -4.46 -7.14
C GLU A 89 -13.58 -4.45 -8.28
N ARG A 90 -14.04 -4.03 -9.46
CA ARG A 90 -13.20 -3.79 -10.62
C ARG A 90 -12.25 -2.60 -10.35
N PRO A 91 -10.93 -2.75 -10.54
CA PRO A 91 -10.03 -1.62 -10.46
C PRO A 91 -10.24 -0.68 -11.67
N PRO A 92 -10.15 0.65 -11.48
CA PRO A 92 -10.24 1.61 -12.57
C PRO A 92 -9.17 1.45 -13.63
N GLY A 93 -9.54 1.74 -14.89
CA GLY A 93 -8.62 1.72 -16.04
C GLY A 93 -8.28 0.32 -16.56
N LEU A 94 -8.78 -0.74 -15.93
CA LEU A 94 -8.66 -2.09 -16.49
C LEU A 94 -9.61 -2.22 -17.67
N LYS A 95 -9.07 -2.48 -18.87
CA LYS A 95 -9.88 -2.75 -20.07
C LYS A 95 -10.68 -4.05 -19.88
N GLU A 96 -11.83 -4.17 -20.54
CA GLU A 96 -12.50 -5.47 -20.64
C GLU A 96 -11.58 -6.38 -21.43
N GLU A 97 -11.16 -7.49 -20.81
CA GLU A 97 -10.36 -8.50 -21.50
C GLU A 97 -11.27 -9.24 -22.46
N GLU A 98 -10.83 -9.45 -23.70
CA GLU A 98 -11.50 -10.41 -24.57
C GLU A 98 -11.42 -11.79 -23.89
N PRO A 99 -12.55 -12.49 -23.72
CA PRO A 99 -12.54 -13.78 -23.05
C PRO A 99 -11.63 -14.75 -23.81
N LEU A 100 -10.56 -15.21 -23.14
CA LEU A 100 -9.79 -16.37 -23.59
C LEU A 100 -10.77 -17.52 -23.77
N ALA A 101 -10.65 -18.28 -24.85
CA ALA A 101 -11.56 -19.38 -25.19
C ALA A 101 -11.77 -20.40 -24.05
N ASN A 102 -10.85 -20.46 -23.08
CA ASN A 102 -10.86 -21.38 -21.94
C ASN A 102 -10.92 -20.67 -20.56
N ALA A 103 -11.18 -19.37 -20.49
CA ALA A 103 -11.28 -18.67 -19.21
C ALA A 103 -12.60 -18.98 -18.50
N GLU A 104 -12.53 -19.38 -17.23
CA GLU A 104 -13.73 -19.49 -16.40
C GLU A 104 -14.37 -18.10 -16.20
N PRO A 105 -15.70 -18.00 -16.24
CA PRO A 105 -16.38 -16.76 -15.92
C PRO A 105 -16.13 -16.36 -14.46
N PRO A 106 -16.16 -15.06 -14.14
CA PRO A 106 -16.14 -14.60 -12.76
C PRO A 106 -17.25 -15.26 -11.94
N LYS A 107 -16.94 -15.68 -10.71
CA LYS A 107 -17.91 -16.29 -9.79
C LYS A 107 -18.88 -15.26 -9.19
N ILE A 108 -18.51 -13.98 -9.22
CA ILE A 108 -19.35 -12.86 -8.77
C ILE A 108 -19.52 -11.88 -9.94
N PRO A 109 -20.75 -11.48 -10.29
CA PRO A 109 -21.00 -10.44 -11.28
C PRO A 109 -20.27 -9.13 -10.91
N GLY A 110 -19.58 -8.50 -11.86
CA GLY A 110 -18.81 -7.27 -11.61
C GLY A 110 -17.42 -7.47 -10.97
N SER A 111 -17.08 -8.72 -10.61
CA SER A 111 -15.75 -9.09 -10.09
C SER A 111 -14.88 -9.76 -11.15
N TYR A 112 -13.65 -10.10 -10.78
CA TYR A 112 -12.71 -10.90 -11.57
C TYR A 112 -12.27 -12.18 -10.85
N ILE A 113 -12.95 -12.55 -9.77
CA ILE A 113 -12.63 -13.76 -9.03
C ILE A 113 -13.10 -14.98 -9.81
N GLN A 114 -12.16 -15.80 -10.25
CA GLN A 114 -12.43 -17.06 -10.94
C GLN A 114 -12.27 -18.26 -10.00
N LYS A 115 -11.31 -18.21 -9.07
CA LYS A 115 -10.97 -19.36 -8.21
C LYS A 115 -11.84 -19.38 -6.94
N PRO A 116 -12.53 -20.49 -6.60
CA PRO A 116 -13.42 -20.56 -5.43
C PRO A 116 -12.74 -20.23 -4.10
N HIS A 117 -11.53 -20.75 -3.86
CA HIS A 117 -10.80 -20.52 -2.59
C HIS A 117 -10.46 -19.04 -2.34
N MET A 118 -10.55 -18.16 -3.35
CA MET A 118 -10.38 -16.72 -3.15
C MET A 118 -11.58 -16.10 -2.43
N LEU A 119 -12.78 -16.69 -2.53
CA LEU A 119 -13.97 -16.24 -1.82
C LEU A 119 -13.93 -16.56 -0.33
N GLU A 120 -13.13 -17.55 0.06
CA GLU A 120 -12.94 -17.97 1.45
C GLU A 120 -11.95 -17.07 2.19
N ARG A 121 -11.14 -16.30 1.47
CA ARG A 121 -10.17 -15.38 2.06
C ARG A 121 -10.88 -14.14 2.63
N PRO A 122 -10.31 -13.53 3.68
CA PRO A 122 -10.77 -12.23 4.15
C PRO A 122 -10.79 -11.21 3.01
N GLY A 123 -11.87 -10.46 2.94
CA GLY A 123 -12.12 -9.54 1.85
C GLY A 123 -12.78 -8.27 2.34
N VAL A 124 -12.67 -7.22 1.53
CA VAL A 124 -13.35 -5.96 1.76
C VAL A 124 -14.85 -6.15 1.54
N ARG A 125 -15.65 -5.77 2.53
CA ARG A 125 -17.11 -5.99 2.56
C ARG A 125 -17.87 -4.71 2.89
N ASP A 126 -17.26 -3.79 3.61
CA ASP A 126 -17.91 -2.52 3.97
C ASP A 126 -18.10 -1.64 2.74
N GLU A 127 -19.31 -1.07 2.57
CA GLU A 127 -19.66 -0.31 1.37
C GLU A 127 -18.86 0.99 1.25
N ALA A 128 -18.52 1.66 2.36
CA ALA A 128 -17.70 2.87 2.29
C ALA A 128 -16.28 2.52 1.86
N THR A 129 -15.72 1.41 2.37
CA THR A 129 -14.43 0.90 1.92
C THR A 129 -14.48 0.51 0.43
N LEU A 130 -15.53 -0.20 -0.01
CA LEU A 130 -15.70 -0.58 -1.42
C LEU A 130 -15.84 0.65 -2.32
N SER A 131 -16.56 1.66 -1.88
CA SER A 131 -16.70 2.94 -2.58
C SER A 131 -15.34 3.60 -2.80
N ASP A 132 -14.46 3.65 -1.79
CA ASP A 132 -13.09 4.13 -1.96
C ASP A 132 -12.31 3.27 -2.96
N MET A 133 -12.44 1.94 -2.85
CA MET A 133 -11.72 0.98 -3.71
C MET A 133 -12.09 1.11 -5.20
N ARG A 134 -13.30 1.60 -5.53
CA ARG A 134 -13.70 1.93 -6.90
C ARG A 134 -12.91 3.12 -7.48
N GLY A 135 -12.26 3.94 -6.65
CA GLY A 135 -11.35 5.01 -7.08
C GLY A 135 -9.87 4.63 -7.03
N VAL A 136 -9.52 3.47 -6.46
CA VAL A 136 -8.13 3.02 -6.30
C VAL A 136 -7.69 2.19 -7.49
N HIS A 137 -6.72 2.73 -8.24
CA HIS A 137 -6.16 2.07 -9.41
C HIS A 137 -5.22 0.93 -9.00
N MET A 138 -4.92 0.03 -9.94
CA MET A 138 -3.87 -0.97 -9.70
C MET A 138 -2.52 -0.29 -9.44
N GLY A 139 -1.74 -0.85 -8.51
CA GLY A 139 -0.44 -0.33 -8.10
C GLY A 139 -0.39 0.06 -6.64
N CYS A 140 0.46 1.04 -6.33
CA CYS A 140 0.66 1.47 -4.95
C CYS A 140 -0.55 2.27 -4.46
N CYS A 141 -1.06 1.89 -3.30
CA CYS A 141 -2.17 2.55 -2.60
C CYS A 141 -1.92 2.57 -1.10
N ILE A 142 -2.78 3.28 -0.36
CA ILE A 142 -2.65 3.48 1.07
C ILE A 142 -3.94 3.01 1.75
N ALA A 143 -3.83 2.07 2.68
CA ALA A 143 -4.88 1.79 3.65
C ALA A 143 -4.74 2.80 4.79
N MET A 144 -5.68 3.72 4.93
CA MET A 144 -5.67 4.72 6.00
C MET A 144 -6.76 4.39 7.00
N MET A 145 -6.42 4.28 8.28
CA MET A 145 -7.42 4.06 9.32
C MET A 145 -8.45 5.20 9.31
N ARG A 146 -9.71 4.88 9.59
CA ARG A 146 -10.76 5.90 9.76
C ARG A 146 -10.41 6.81 10.93
N ASP A 147 -10.76 8.08 10.82
CA ASP A 147 -10.33 9.10 11.77
C ASP A 147 -10.84 8.78 13.19
N GLU A 148 -12.10 8.34 13.31
CA GLU A 148 -12.73 7.91 14.57
C GLU A 148 -12.00 6.73 15.26
N ASP A 149 -11.58 5.73 14.49
CA ASP A 149 -10.85 4.57 15.02
C ASP A 149 -9.43 4.96 15.42
N ALA A 150 -8.77 5.80 14.62
CA ALA A 150 -7.43 6.28 14.90
C ALA A 150 -7.40 7.16 16.15
N GLU A 151 -8.38 8.06 16.32
CA GLU A 151 -8.53 8.87 17.53
C GLU A 151 -8.78 7.99 18.76
N ARG A 152 -9.74 7.07 18.66
CA ARG A 152 -10.12 6.15 19.74
C ARG A 152 -8.96 5.27 20.21
N LEU A 153 -8.09 4.84 19.30
CA LEU A 153 -6.96 3.95 19.59
C LEU A 153 -5.64 4.69 19.82
N GLY A 154 -5.60 6.02 19.70
CA GLY A 154 -4.38 6.82 19.87
C GLY A 154 -3.38 6.70 18.71
N PHE A 155 -3.85 6.35 17.52
CA PHE A 155 -3.06 6.18 16.29
C PHE A 155 -3.06 7.42 15.37
N VAL A 156 -3.11 8.61 15.96
CA VAL A 156 -3.01 9.88 15.22
C VAL A 156 -1.61 10.47 15.39
N PHE A 157 -0.91 10.68 14.27
CA PHE A 157 0.41 11.32 14.26
C PHE A 157 0.40 12.54 13.34
N LYS A 158 0.77 13.72 13.88
CA LYS A 158 0.71 15.02 13.16
C LYS A 158 -0.65 15.26 12.47
N GLY A 159 -1.74 14.90 13.13
CA GLY A 159 -3.10 15.05 12.60
C GLY A 159 -3.45 14.09 11.46
N LYS A 160 -2.68 13.00 11.26
CA LYS A 160 -2.98 11.95 10.29
C LYS A 160 -3.17 10.60 10.98
N PRO A 161 -4.18 9.80 10.59
CA PRO A 161 -4.34 8.43 11.05
C PRO A 161 -3.15 7.55 10.67
N LEU A 162 -2.98 6.44 11.39
CA LEU A 162 -2.09 5.37 10.98
C LEU A 162 -2.45 4.89 9.57
N ALA A 163 -1.42 4.75 8.74
CA ALA A 163 -1.56 4.39 7.34
C ALA A 163 -0.55 3.31 6.95
N LEU A 164 -0.98 2.42 6.04
CA LEU A 164 -0.19 1.29 5.57
C LEU A 164 -0.01 1.37 4.05
N SER A 165 1.24 1.21 3.61
CA SER A 165 1.57 1.05 2.20
C SER A 165 1.07 -0.29 1.68
N CYS A 166 0.33 -0.25 0.57
CA CYS A 166 -0.35 -1.39 0.00
C CYS A 166 -0.15 -1.47 -1.51
N TRP A 167 -0.38 -2.65 -2.06
CA TRP A 167 -0.41 -2.92 -3.49
C TRP A 167 -1.77 -3.44 -3.92
N ARG A 168 -2.49 -2.63 -4.70
CA ARG A 168 -3.73 -3.01 -5.37
C ARG A 168 -3.41 -3.84 -6.61
N GLY A 169 -3.75 -5.13 -6.56
CA GLY A 169 -3.81 -6.03 -7.73
C GLY A 169 -5.19 -6.00 -8.39
N LYS A 170 -5.50 -6.98 -9.24
CA LYS A 170 -6.80 -7.10 -9.93
C LYS A 170 -7.95 -7.45 -8.97
N ILE A 171 -7.72 -8.38 -8.04
CA ILE A 171 -8.72 -8.89 -7.09
C ILE A 171 -8.24 -8.86 -5.64
N THR A 172 -7.07 -8.30 -5.36
CA THR A 172 -6.50 -8.23 -4.01
C THR A 172 -5.87 -6.88 -3.73
N VAL A 173 -5.79 -6.53 -2.45
CA VAL A 173 -4.88 -5.52 -1.92
C VAL A 173 -3.91 -6.21 -0.97
N ASN A 174 -2.61 -5.97 -1.14
CA ASN A 174 -1.56 -6.67 -0.41
C ASN A 174 -0.73 -5.67 0.39
N LEU A 175 -0.42 -6.00 1.63
CA LEU A 175 0.41 -5.17 2.49
C LEU A 175 1.87 -5.18 2.02
N LEU A 176 2.46 -4.00 1.85
CA LEU A 176 3.86 -3.83 1.41
C LEU A 176 4.85 -3.78 2.59
N THR A 177 4.36 -3.57 3.81
CA THR A 177 5.11 -3.62 5.06
C THR A 177 5.72 -5.01 5.28
N THR A 178 6.93 -5.09 5.83
CA THR A 178 7.58 -6.38 6.14
C THR A 178 6.84 -7.15 7.24
N LYS A 179 7.07 -8.45 7.35
CA LYS A 179 6.44 -9.27 8.42
C LYS A 179 6.79 -8.76 9.81
N ASN A 180 8.04 -8.36 10.03
CA ASN A 180 8.51 -7.86 11.31
C ASN A 180 7.86 -6.53 11.70
N GLU A 181 7.84 -5.56 10.77
CA GLU A 181 7.12 -4.29 10.99
C GLU A 181 5.62 -4.52 11.23
N THR A 182 5.02 -5.47 10.51
CA THR A 182 3.60 -5.81 10.70
C THR A 182 3.32 -6.36 12.10
N ALA A 183 4.20 -7.24 12.60
CA ALA A 183 4.11 -7.77 13.97
C ALA A 183 4.24 -6.64 15.01
N GLN A 184 5.22 -5.75 14.84
CA GLN A 184 5.42 -4.60 15.72
C GLN A 184 4.21 -3.65 15.71
N ILE A 185 3.57 -3.45 14.55
CA ILE A 185 2.34 -2.66 14.45
C ILE A 185 1.21 -3.36 15.21
N LEU A 186 1.02 -4.67 14.99
CA LEU A 186 -0.02 -5.46 15.67
C LEU A 186 0.13 -5.44 17.20
N GLU A 187 1.36 -5.46 17.73
CA GLU A 187 1.64 -5.35 19.17
C GLU A 187 1.21 -4.02 19.79
N LYS A 188 1.05 -2.96 18.99
CA LYS A 188 0.59 -1.65 19.48
C LYS A 188 -0.92 -1.56 19.59
N PHE A 189 -1.66 -2.44 18.90
CA PHE A 189 -3.10 -2.48 19.11
C PHE A 189 -3.35 -3.01 20.52
N PRO A 190 -4.23 -2.36 21.29
CA PRO A 190 -4.71 -2.95 22.54
C PRO A 190 -5.11 -4.40 22.24
N GLN A 191 -4.92 -5.33 23.18
CA GLN A 191 -5.61 -6.61 23.04
C GLN A 191 -7.08 -6.25 22.89
N LEU A 192 -7.59 -6.32 21.66
CA LEU A 192 -9.00 -6.17 21.37
C LEU A 192 -9.61 -7.40 22.01
N GLU A 193 -9.87 -7.31 23.31
CA GLU A 193 -10.48 -8.38 24.08
C GLU A 193 -11.76 -8.70 23.34
N THR A 194 -11.79 -9.89 22.76
CA THR A 194 -13.01 -10.53 22.29
C THR A 194 -13.96 -10.58 23.48
N LYS A 195 -14.89 -9.63 23.52
CA LYS A 195 -16.17 -9.81 24.19
C LYS A 195 -17.16 -10.34 23.18
#